data_AF-A0A2T0BGA9-F1
#
_entry.id   AF-A0A2T0BGA9-F1
#
_cell.length_a   1.000
_cell.length_b   1.000
_cell.length_c   1.000
_cell.angle_alpha   90.00
_cell.angle_beta   90.00
_cell.angle_gamma   90.00
#
_symmetry.space_group_name_H-M   'P 1'
#
loop_
_entity.id
_entity.type
_entity.pdbx_description
1 polymer ?
#
loop_
_entity_poly.entity_id
_entity_poly.type
_entity_poly.pdbx_seq_one_letter_code
_entity_poly.pdbx_strand_id
1 'polypeptide(L)'
;MFKYRRYNIILIFSLLAVFLIVAFVTMSYRAKSLAKEAQNPKNYYFVVTGEKTICKIDSVTNQIVGRINLKGTPEDMKISPDGKTLVVVVSNDKNEDDNGFVLFYNIKDNKLMKKLQIGKHPSRVAFVPNKNYIMITNTKDNNMSLIDAENYTVLQPIPTGRRPRGICLSNDGKYCYIANTGEDTITAVDMDSFKNIKKIRVGRYPTDISINKDSGNIMVTLSKEKAVALINPHSLDIEKVDLMDTPKSIYSSNVH
;
A
#
# COMPACT_ATOMS: atom_id res chain seq x y z
N MET A 1 -8.02 59.12 -41.15
CA MET A 1 -6.79 58.35 -40.82
C MET A 1 -6.38 58.41 -39.33
N PHE A 2 -6.67 59.47 -38.56
CA PHE A 2 -6.27 59.59 -37.15
C PHE A 2 -7.07 58.74 -36.13
N LYS A 3 -8.36 58.45 -36.36
CA LYS A 3 -9.18 57.61 -35.45
C LYS A 3 -8.70 56.15 -35.38
N TYR A 4 -8.28 55.57 -36.50
CA TYR A 4 -7.82 54.17 -36.59
C TYR A 4 -6.52 53.92 -35.79
N ARG A 5 -5.59 54.90 -35.79
CA ARG A 5 -4.36 54.83 -34.98
C ARG A 5 -4.63 54.86 -33.47
N ARG A 6 -5.63 55.63 -33.02
CA ARG A 6 -6.03 55.68 -31.59
C ARG A 6 -6.65 54.37 -31.11
N TYR A 7 -7.49 53.71 -31.92
CA TYR A 7 -8.07 52.41 -31.57
C TYR A 7 -7.00 51.32 -31.44
N ASN A 8 -6.01 51.29 -32.34
CA ASN A 8 -4.91 50.33 -32.25
C ASN A 8 -4.04 50.55 -30.99
N ILE A 9 -3.80 51.81 -30.61
CA ILE A 9 -3.05 52.12 -29.38
C ILE A 9 -3.83 51.66 -28.14
N ILE A 10 -5.13 51.95 -28.06
CA ILE A 10 -5.98 51.52 -26.93
C ILE A 10 -6.05 49.99 -26.85
N LEU A 11 -6.17 49.29 -27.98
CA LEU A 11 -6.20 47.84 -28.03
C LEU A 11 -4.87 47.21 -27.55
N ILE A 12 -3.74 47.79 -27.94
CA ILE A 12 -2.40 47.34 -27.50
C ILE A 12 -2.25 47.53 -25.99
N PHE A 13 -2.63 48.69 -25.44
CA PHE A 13 -2.57 48.92 -23.99
C PHE A 13 -3.50 47.98 -23.21
N SER A 14 -4.70 47.70 -23.73
CA SER A 14 -5.62 46.73 -23.12
C SER A 14 -5.07 45.30 -23.14
N LEU A 15 -4.48 44.85 -24.26
CA LEU A 15 -3.85 43.53 -24.36
C LEU A 15 -2.63 43.41 -23.43
N LEU A 16 -1.80 44.45 -23.33
CA LEU A 16 -0.67 44.51 -22.41
C LEU A 16 -1.13 44.46 -20.95
N ALA A 17 -2.21 45.17 -20.61
CA ALA A 17 -2.78 45.15 -19.26
C ALA A 17 -3.31 43.76 -18.89
N VAL A 18 -4.03 43.10 -19.80
CA VAL A 18 -4.49 41.71 -19.60
C VAL A 18 -3.29 40.77 -19.43
N PHE A 19 -2.26 40.89 -20.27
CA PHE A 19 -1.04 40.09 -20.16
C PHE A 19 -0.34 40.28 -18.80
N LEU A 20 -0.17 41.52 -18.36
CA LEU A 20 0.44 41.84 -17.06
C LEU A 20 -0.38 41.30 -15.88
N ILE A 21 -1.72 41.37 -15.95
CA ILE A 21 -2.59 40.79 -14.92
C ILE A 21 -2.45 39.27 -14.88
N VAL A 22 -2.45 38.59 -16.03
CA VAL A 22 -2.26 37.13 -16.10
C VAL A 22 -0.87 36.74 -15.60
N ALA A 23 0.18 37.47 -15.98
CA ALA A 23 1.54 37.24 -15.49
C ALA A 23 1.65 37.44 -13.97
N PHE A 24 0.99 38.47 -13.42
CA PHE A 24 0.98 38.74 -11.98
C PHE A 24 0.20 37.67 -11.20
N VAL A 25 -0.96 37.24 -11.69
CA VAL A 25 -1.76 36.17 -11.07
C VAL A 25 -0.98 34.85 -11.09
N THR A 26 -0.34 34.51 -12.21
CA THR A 26 0.47 33.28 -12.32
C THR A 26 1.71 33.33 -11.43
N MET A 27 2.43 34.46 -11.35
CA MET A 27 3.53 34.66 -10.39
C MET A 27 3.07 34.55 -8.94
N SER A 28 1.95 35.18 -8.59
CA SER A 28 1.39 35.14 -7.23
C SER A 28 0.99 33.73 -6.83
N TYR A 29 0.41 32.96 -7.75
CA TYR A 29 0.08 31.55 -7.53
C TYR A 29 1.35 30.71 -7.33
N ARG A 30 2.38 30.93 -8.16
CA ARG A 30 3.67 30.23 -8.07
C ARG A 30 4.42 30.57 -6.78
N ALA A 31 4.40 31.83 -6.35
CA ALA A 31 4.99 32.27 -5.09
C ALA A 31 4.30 31.64 -3.88
N LYS A 32 2.95 31.58 -3.87
CA LYS A 32 2.20 30.87 -2.82
C LYS A 32 2.49 29.37 -2.81
N SER A 33 2.64 28.74 -3.98
CA SER A 33 3.04 27.34 -4.09
C SER A 33 4.43 27.08 -3.50
N LEU A 34 5.42 27.91 -3.85
CA LEU A 34 6.80 27.79 -3.36
C LEU A 34 6.89 28.04 -1.84
N ALA A 35 6.15 29.01 -1.32
CA ALA A 35 6.08 29.26 0.12
C ALA A 35 5.48 28.06 0.89
N LYS A 36 4.44 27.42 0.32
CA LYS A 36 3.84 26.20 0.88
C LYS A 36 4.79 24.99 0.81
N GLU A 37 5.64 24.94 -0.22
CA GLU A 37 6.66 23.89 -0.42
C GLU A 37 7.85 24.02 0.55
N ALA A 38 8.21 25.25 0.94
CA ALA A 38 9.31 25.52 1.88
C ALA A 38 8.94 25.26 3.36
N GLN A 39 7.65 25.28 3.70
CA GLN A 39 7.17 25.17 5.09
C GLN A 39 6.68 23.77 5.48
N ASN A 40 6.38 22.88 4.52
CA ASN A 40 5.86 21.55 4.80
C ASN A 40 6.91 20.46 4.58
N PRO A 41 6.95 19.41 5.43
CA PRO A 41 7.71 18.21 5.11
C PRO A 41 7.24 17.67 3.75
N LYS A 42 8.19 17.36 2.86
CA LYS A 42 7.87 16.79 1.54
C LYS A 42 7.28 15.39 1.73
N ASN A 43 5.95 15.32 1.74
CA ASN A 43 5.21 14.08 1.77
C ASN A 43 4.85 13.65 0.34
N TYR A 44 4.86 12.35 0.11
CA TYR A 44 4.58 11.77 -1.20
C TYR A 44 3.53 10.67 -1.07
N TYR A 45 2.60 10.63 -2.01
CA TYR A 45 1.76 9.46 -2.23
C TYR A 45 2.26 8.72 -3.47
N PHE A 46 2.18 7.39 -3.42
CA PHE A 46 2.57 6.53 -4.53
C PHE A 46 1.33 5.81 -5.05
N VAL A 47 1.16 5.84 -6.37
CA VAL A 47 0.01 5.23 -7.04
C VAL A 47 0.51 4.36 -8.16
N VAL A 48 0.05 3.11 -8.19
CA VAL A 48 0.23 2.24 -9.35
C VAL A 48 -0.74 2.72 -10.44
N THR A 49 -0.22 3.05 -11.61
CA THR A 49 -0.96 3.49 -12.79
C THR A 49 -0.71 2.55 -13.95
N GLY A 50 -1.77 2.07 -14.61
CA GLY A 50 -1.65 0.97 -15.58
C GLY A 50 -1.18 -0.31 -14.90
N GLU A 51 -0.71 -1.29 -15.68
CA GLU A 51 -0.25 -2.57 -15.12
C GLU A 51 1.13 -2.50 -14.46
N LYS A 52 2.02 -1.55 -14.81
CA LYS A 52 3.47 -1.69 -14.48
C LYS A 52 4.20 -0.39 -14.14
N THR A 53 3.49 0.68 -13.79
CA THR A 53 4.13 1.97 -13.48
C THR A 53 3.70 2.50 -12.13
N ILE A 54 4.65 2.88 -11.27
CA ILE A 54 4.38 3.61 -10.04
C ILE A 54 4.65 5.10 -10.28
N CYS A 55 3.66 5.94 -10.02
CA CYS A 55 3.79 7.39 -10.01
C CYS A 55 4.03 7.87 -8.57
N LYS A 56 5.06 8.72 -8.39
CA LYS A 56 5.32 9.47 -7.16
C LYS A 56 4.68 10.85 -7.30
N ILE A 57 3.75 11.17 -6.41
CA ILE A 57 3.00 12.42 -6.42
C ILE A 57 3.39 13.22 -5.18
N ASP A 58 3.79 14.47 -5.39
CA ASP A 58 4.03 15.43 -4.31
C ASP A 58 2.70 15.85 -3.69
N SER A 59 2.55 15.67 -2.37
CA SER A 59 1.27 15.91 -1.69
C SER A 59 0.90 17.38 -1.53
N VAL A 60 1.86 18.29 -1.75
CA VAL A 60 1.65 19.73 -1.59
C VAL A 60 1.16 20.34 -2.90
N THR A 61 1.77 19.91 -4.00
CA THR A 61 1.53 20.42 -5.36
C THR A 61 0.58 19.54 -6.18
N ASN A 62 0.33 18.30 -5.75
CA ASN A 62 -0.42 17.28 -6.48
C ASN A 62 0.17 16.95 -7.87
N GLN A 63 1.46 17.21 -8.08
CA GLN A 63 2.15 16.94 -9.34
C GLN A 63 2.91 15.62 -9.28
N ILE A 64 2.97 14.93 -10.44
CA ILE A 64 3.83 13.76 -10.60
C ILE A 64 5.28 14.26 -10.65
N VAL A 65 6.08 13.84 -9.66
CA VAL A 65 7.49 14.21 -9.51
C VAL A 65 8.42 13.02 -9.77
N GLY A 66 7.88 11.84 -10.08
CA GLY A 66 8.66 10.66 -10.43
C GLY A 66 7.82 9.54 -11.00
N ARG A 67 8.44 8.69 -11.82
CA ARG A 67 7.85 7.47 -12.37
C ARG A 67 8.85 6.32 -12.25
N ILE A 68 8.35 5.17 -11.81
CA ILE A 68 9.14 3.93 -11.69
C ILE A 68 8.44 2.89 -12.56
N ASN A 69 9.14 2.39 -13.58
CA ASN A 69 8.64 1.32 -14.44
C ASN A 69 9.06 -0.04 -13.87
N LEU A 70 8.10 -0.94 -13.70
CA LEU A 70 8.26 -2.27 -13.15
C LEU A 70 8.42 -3.31 -14.27
N LYS A 71 9.14 -4.40 -13.96
CA LYS A 71 9.25 -5.58 -14.82
C LYS A 71 8.45 -6.74 -14.21
N GLY A 72 7.13 -6.62 -14.18
CA GLY A 72 6.21 -7.53 -13.51
C GLY A 72 4.94 -6.79 -13.10
N THR A 73 3.97 -7.54 -12.56
CA THR A 73 2.69 -6.99 -12.10
C THR A 73 2.79 -6.65 -10.61
N PRO A 74 2.58 -5.40 -10.19
CA PRO A 74 2.56 -5.02 -8.80
C PRO A 74 1.31 -5.57 -8.09
N GLU A 75 1.51 -6.25 -6.97
CA GLU A 75 0.45 -6.89 -6.19
C GLU A 75 0.08 -6.08 -4.94
N ASP A 76 1.10 -5.53 -4.27
CA ASP A 76 0.93 -4.68 -3.11
C ASP A 76 2.10 -3.70 -2.98
N MET A 77 1.88 -2.57 -2.32
CA MET A 77 2.88 -1.52 -2.14
C MET A 77 2.66 -0.81 -0.82
N LYS A 78 3.72 -0.70 -0.02
CA LYS A 78 3.69 0.01 1.26
C LYS A 78 4.94 0.84 1.50
N ILE A 79 4.77 1.90 2.28
CA ILE A 79 5.87 2.72 2.79
C ILE A 79 6.32 2.11 4.12
N SER A 80 7.63 2.03 4.34
CA SER A 80 8.20 1.57 5.61
C SER A 80 7.76 2.47 6.77
N PRO A 81 7.68 1.96 8.01
CA PRO A 81 7.23 2.76 9.16
C PRO A 81 8.04 4.05 9.40
N ASP A 82 9.32 4.06 9.01
CA ASP A 82 10.19 5.23 9.10
C ASP A 82 10.03 6.24 7.94
N GLY A 83 9.15 5.96 6.97
CA GLY A 83 8.85 6.83 5.84
C GLY A 83 9.92 6.87 4.74
N LYS A 84 10.99 6.07 4.82
CA LYS A 84 12.17 6.20 3.93
C LYS A 84 12.15 5.28 2.74
N THR A 85 11.47 4.15 2.83
CA THR A 85 11.53 3.08 1.84
C THR A 85 10.16 2.76 1.29
N LEU A 86 10.05 2.70 -0.03
CA LEU A 86 8.89 2.15 -0.72
C LEU A 86 9.15 0.67 -0.99
N VAL A 87 8.31 -0.20 -0.46
CA VAL A 87 8.35 -1.65 -0.65
C VAL A 87 7.26 -2.04 -1.63
N VAL A 88 7.64 -2.70 -2.71
CA VAL A 88 6.73 -3.11 -3.80
C VAL A 88 6.82 -4.61 -3.97
N VAL A 89 5.70 -5.30 -3.82
CA VAL A 89 5.54 -6.73 -4.11
C VAL A 89 5.13 -6.88 -5.56
N VAL A 90 5.84 -7.74 -6.29
CA VAL A 90 5.66 -7.90 -7.74
C VAL A 90 5.61 -9.38 -8.10
N SER A 91 4.58 -9.76 -8.85
CA SER A 91 4.43 -11.08 -9.47
C SER A 91 5.06 -11.09 -10.87
N ASN A 92 5.43 -12.28 -11.34
CA ASN A 92 6.02 -12.46 -12.67
C ASN A 92 4.91 -12.62 -13.72
N ASP A 93 4.95 -11.81 -14.77
CA ASP A 93 3.90 -11.76 -15.79
C ASP A 93 3.86 -12.99 -16.71
N LYS A 94 4.96 -13.74 -16.78
CA LYS A 94 5.12 -14.81 -17.79
C LYS A 94 4.48 -16.11 -17.36
N ASN A 95 4.62 -16.44 -16.09
CA ASN A 95 4.15 -17.69 -15.52
C ASN A 95 3.86 -17.46 -14.04
N GLU A 96 2.62 -17.65 -13.64
CA GLU A 96 2.22 -17.52 -12.24
C GLU A 96 2.91 -18.56 -11.34
N ASP A 97 3.45 -19.64 -11.90
CA ASP A 97 4.22 -20.65 -11.15
C ASP A 97 5.69 -20.24 -10.95
N ASP A 98 6.12 -19.10 -11.52
CA ASP A 98 7.42 -18.52 -11.22
C ASP A 98 7.40 -17.76 -9.89
N ASN A 99 8.57 -17.70 -9.26
CA ASN A 99 8.79 -16.89 -8.09
C ASN A 99 8.59 -15.40 -8.39
N GLY A 100 7.92 -14.70 -7.47
CA GLY A 100 7.83 -13.24 -7.50
C GLY A 100 9.08 -12.59 -6.92
N PHE A 101 9.04 -11.27 -6.76
CA PHE A 101 10.08 -10.51 -6.12
C PHE A 101 9.52 -9.32 -5.34
N VAL A 102 10.29 -8.86 -4.36
CA VAL A 102 10.06 -7.60 -3.66
C VAL A 102 11.14 -6.60 -4.04
N LEU A 103 10.74 -5.34 -4.24
CA LEU A 103 11.61 -4.24 -4.58
C LEU A 103 11.60 -3.20 -3.47
N PHE A 104 12.78 -2.68 -3.16
CA PHE A 104 13.00 -1.65 -2.17
C PHE A 104 13.53 -0.40 -2.84
N TYR A 105 12.75 0.68 -2.81
CA TYR A 105 13.14 1.97 -3.38
C TYR A 105 13.35 3.00 -2.29
N ASN A 106 14.42 3.78 -2.40
CA ASN A 106 14.60 4.95 -1.57
C ASN A 106 13.59 6.03 -2.00
N ILE A 107 12.75 6.49 -1.07
CA ILE A 107 11.68 7.45 -1.38
C ILE A 107 12.24 8.82 -1.76
N LYS A 108 13.42 9.21 -1.28
CA LYS A 108 14.01 10.53 -1.57
C LYS A 108 14.32 10.69 -3.05
N ASP A 109 14.98 9.70 -3.66
CA ASP A 109 15.53 9.79 -5.01
C ASP A 109 15.01 8.71 -5.99
N ASN A 110 14.05 7.89 -5.57
CA ASN A 110 13.45 6.79 -6.33
C ASN A 110 14.45 5.71 -6.78
N LYS A 111 15.64 5.63 -6.18
CA LYS A 111 16.61 4.60 -6.56
C LYS A 111 16.25 3.25 -5.98
N LEU A 112 16.35 2.21 -6.81
CA LEU A 112 16.23 0.83 -6.38
C LEU A 112 17.43 0.48 -5.49
N MET A 113 17.16 0.19 -4.23
CA MET A 113 18.16 -0.24 -3.25
C MET A 113 18.40 -1.73 -3.34
N LYS A 114 17.32 -2.51 -3.44
CA LYS A 114 17.40 -3.97 -3.49
C LYS A 114 16.23 -4.59 -4.23
N LYS A 115 16.50 -5.73 -4.88
CA LYS A 115 15.52 -6.68 -5.40
C LYS A 115 15.78 -8.03 -4.74
N LEU A 116 14.77 -8.62 -4.13
CA LEU A 116 14.85 -9.96 -3.53
C LEU A 116 13.82 -10.88 -4.18
N GLN A 117 14.22 -12.09 -4.53
CA GLN A 117 13.30 -13.13 -4.98
C GLN A 117 12.53 -13.69 -3.78
N ILE A 118 11.23 -13.88 -3.93
CA ILE A 118 10.33 -14.43 -2.92
C ILE A 118 9.54 -15.60 -3.50
N GLY A 119 8.55 -16.12 -2.77
CA GLY A 119 7.73 -17.24 -3.24
C GLY A 119 6.83 -16.90 -4.44
N LYS A 120 6.07 -17.91 -4.85
CA LYS A 120 5.21 -17.88 -6.03
C LYS A 120 3.91 -17.13 -5.78
N HIS A 121 3.54 -16.31 -6.76
CA HIS A 121 2.32 -15.50 -6.76
C HIS A 121 2.12 -14.75 -5.43
N PRO A 122 3.07 -13.85 -5.08
CA PRO A 122 3.02 -13.11 -3.84
C PRO A 122 1.79 -12.18 -3.81
N SER A 123 1.27 -11.85 -2.63
CA SER A 123 0.07 -11.02 -2.52
C SER A 123 0.29 -9.80 -1.64
N ARG A 124 0.20 -9.91 -0.32
CA ARG A 124 0.21 -8.76 0.60
C ARG A 124 1.52 -8.65 1.35
N VAL A 125 1.93 -7.41 1.65
CA VAL A 125 3.10 -7.11 2.49
C VAL A 125 2.69 -6.52 3.84
N ALA A 126 3.37 -6.94 4.91
CA ALA A 126 3.26 -6.35 6.24
C ALA A 126 4.65 -6.13 6.87
N PHE A 127 4.80 -5.02 7.60
CA PHE A 127 5.97 -4.74 8.42
C PHE A 127 5.72 -5.22 9.83
N VAL A 128 6.72 -5.87 10.44
CA VAL A 128 6.70 -6.22 11.87
C VAL A 128 7.27 -5.04 12.65
N PRO A 129 6.46 -4.34 13.48
CA PRO A 129 6.96 -3.27 14.33
C PRO A 129 8.12 -3.75 15.19
N ASN A 130 9.11 -2.88 15.39
CA ASN A 130 10.24 -3.08 16.32
C ASN A 130 11.20 -4.25 16.02
N LYS A 131 10.97 -5.05 14.97
CA LYS A 131 11.81 -6.22 14.66
C LYS A 131 12.49 -6.18 13.28
N ASN A 132 12.37 -5.06 12.55
CA ASN A 132 12.92 -4.89 11.20
C ASN A 132 12.58 -6.05 10.22
N TYR A 133 11.46 -6.74 10.42
CA TYR A 133 11.03 -7.81 9.52
C TYR A 133 9.92 -7.35 8.58
N ILE A 134 9.93 -7.93 7.39
CA ILE A 134 8.88 -7.79 6.38
C ILE A 134 8.33 -9.17 6.05
N MET A 135 7.02 -9.27 6.02
CA MET A 135 6.29 -10.50 5.74
C MET A 135 5.52 -10.35 4.44
N ILE A 136 5.61 -11.35 3.56
CA ILE A 136 4.88 -11.36 2.28
C ILE A 136 4.20 -12.71 2.08
N THR A 137 2.89 -12.71 1.89
CA THR A 137 2.12 -13.94 1.62
C THR A 137 2.37 -14.45 0.20
N ASN A 138 2.65 -15.74 0.04
CA ASN A 138 2.89 -16.37 -1.26
C ASN A 138 1.75 -17.34 -1.58
N THR A 139 0.84 -16.92 -2.45
CA THR A 139 -0.45 -17.59 -2.66
C THR A 139 -0.28 -19.01 -3.17
N LYS A 140 0.66 -19.26 -4.11
CA LYS A 140 0.82 -20.58 -4.72
C LYS A 140 1.71 -21.53 -3.90
N ASP A 141 2.60 -20.99 -3.08
CA ASP A 141 3.47 -21.81 -2.21
C ASP A 141 2.81 -22.20 -0.88
N ASN A 142 1.66 -21.62 -0.54
CA ASN A 142 0.99 -21.84 0.76
C ASN A 142 1.92 -21.54 1.95
N ASN A 143 2.72 -20.48 1.81
CA ASN A 143 3.66 -20.02 2.82
C ASN A 143 3.75 -18.48 2.80
N MET A 144 4.62 -17.96 3.67
CA MET A 144 4.93 -16.54 3.77
C MET A 144 6.45 -16.36 3.75
N SER A 145 6.93 -15.43 2.92
CA SER A 145 8.32 -15.00 2.94
C SER A 145 8.56 -14.11 4.16
N LEU A 146 9.60 -14.41 4.94
CA LEU A 146 10.09 -13.57 6.02
C LEU A 146 11.39 -12.92 5.57
N ILE A 147 11.48 -11.59 5.65
CA ILE A 147 12.62 -10.82 5.16
C ILE A 147 13.18 -10.00 6.30
N ASP A 148 14.48 -10.14 6.55
CA ASP A 148 15.25 -9.20 7.36
C ASP A 148 15.49 -7.94 6.55
N ALA A 149 14.85 -6.83 6.94
CA ALA A 149 14.91 -5.56 6.25
C ALA A 149 16.21 -4.78 6.53
N GLU A 150 16.97 -5.15 7.56
CA GLU A 150 18.28 -4.55 7.85
C GLU A 150 19.33 -5.10 6.91
N ASN A 151 19.38 -6.44 6.76
CA ASN A 151 20.36 -7.11 5.92
C ASN A 151 19.88 -7.38 4.49
N TYR A 152 18.60 -7.13 4.21
CA TYR A 152 17.94 -7.48 2.96
C TYR A 152 18.12 -8.96 2.60
N THR A 153 17.84 -9.85 3.54
CA THR A 153 17.92 -11.29 3.34
C THR A 153 16.56 -11.94 3.50
N VAL A 154 16.28 -12.95 2.67
CA VAL A 154 15.07 -13.77 2.80
C VAL A 154 15.42 -14.93 3.72
N LEU A 155 14.72 -15.00 4.86
CA LEU A 155 14.86 -16.06 5.84
C LEU A 155 14.03 -17.28 5.44
N GLN A 156 14.02 -18.30 6.30
CA GLN A 156 13.20 -19.48 6.07
C GLN A 156 11.71 -19.09 5.95
N PRO A 157 11.01 -19.56 4.91
CA PRO A 157 9.59 -19.27 4.74
C PRO A 157 8.76 -19.95 5.83
N ILE A 158 7.72 -19.25 6.29
CA ILE A 158 6.81 -19.74 7.32
C ILE A 158 5.60 -20.40 6.63
N PRO A 159 5.33 -21.70 6.85
CA PRO A 159 4.17 -22.37 6.27
C PRO A 159 2.85 -21.69 6.70
N THR A 160 1.82 -21.69 5.86
CA THR A 160 0.50 -21.13 6.20
C THR A 160 -0.61 -22.17 5.98
N GLY A 161 -1.85 -21.72 5.80
CA GLY A 161 -2.88 -22.51 5.13
C GLY A 161 -2.83 -22.35 3.61
N ARG A 162 -3.79 -22.96 2.91
CA ARG A 162 -3.89 -22.90 1.45
C ARG A 162 -4.24 -21.50 0.93
N ARG A 163 -3.50 -21.04 -0.08
CA ARG A 163 -3.70 -19.75 -0.78
C ARG A 163 -3.78 -18.56 0.20
N PRO A 164 -2.71 -18.29 0.97
CA PRO A 164 -2.66 -17.14 1.87
C PRO A 164 -2.76 -15.84 1.05
N ARG A 165 -3.53 -14.87 1.54
CA ARG A 165 -3.66 -13.54 0.91
C ARG A 165 -3.49 -12.44 1.94
N GLY A 166 -4.55 -12.10 2.67
CA GLY A 166 -4.55 -11.09 3.71
C GLY A 166 -3.56 -11.43 4.83
N ILE A 167 -2.90 -10.40 5.35
CA ILE A 167 -1.97 -10.50 6.47
C ILE A 167 -2.07 -9.26 7.35
N CYS A 168 -2.15 -9.45 8.67
CA CYS A 168 -2.11 -8.37 9.65
C CYS A 168 -1.38 -8.80 10.93
N LEU A 169 -1.04 -7.83 11.78
CA LEU A 169 -0.40 -8.05 13.07
C LEU A 169 -1.32 -7.60 14.20
N SER A 170 -1.26 -8.32 15.32
CA SER A 170 -1.82 -7.89 16.60
C SER A 170 -1.27 -6.52 17.01
N ASN A 171 -1.98 -5.82 17.90
CA ASN A 171 -1.60 -4.46 18.32
C ASN A 171 -0.22 -4.40 18.98
N ASP A 172 0.17 -5.45 19.69
CA ASP A 172 1.48 -5.60 20.31
C ASP A 172 2.55 -6.20 19.38
N GLY A 173 2.19 -6.56 18.15
CA GLY A 173 3.09 -7.16 17.17
C GLY A 173 3.56 -8.59 17.48
N LYS A 174 3.02 -9.24 18.53
CA LYS A 174 3.42 -10.59 18.93
C LYS A 174 2.82 -11.69 18.05
N TYR A 175 1.69 -11.42 17.41
CA TYR A 175 1.01 -12.37 16.56
C TYR A 175 0.76 -11.81 15.18
N CYS A 176 0.96 -12.65 14.17
CA CYS A 176 0.55 -12.40 12.79
C CYS A 176 -0.64 -13.29 12.42
N TYR A 177 -1.64 -12.71 11.77
CA TYR A 177 -2.82 -13.41 11.31
C TYR A 177 -2.88 -13.38 9.78
N ILE A 178 -3.10 -14.55 9.19
CA ILE A 178 -3.05 -14.75 7.73
C ILE A 178 -4.36 -15.35 7.27
N ALA A 179 -5.04 -14.70 6.31
CA ALA A 179 -6.27 -15.20 5.71
C ALA A 179 -5.95 -16.20 4.59
N ASN A 180 -6.40 -17.45 4.75
CA ASN A 180 -6.15 -18.55 3.83
C ASN A 180 -7.39 -18.79 2.94
N THR A 181 -7.43 -18.12 1.78
CA THR A 181 -8.59 -18.19 0.86
C THR A 181 -8.90 -19.60 0.36
N GLY A 182 -7.89 -20.47 0.28
CA GLY A 182 -8.02 -21.80 -0.32
C GLY A 182 -8.60 -22.85 0.61
N GLU A 183 -8.82 -22.53 1.88
CA GLU A 183 -9.30 -23.48 2.89
C GLU A 183 -10.23 -22.88 3.95
N ASP A 184 -10.69 -21.63 3.76
CA ASP A 184 -11.66 -20.95 4.63
C ASP A 184 -11.19 -20.74 6.09
N THR A 185 -9.89 -20.56 6.29
CA THR A 185 -9.29 -20.39 7.62
C THR A 185 -8.51 -19.09 7.74
N ILE A 186 -8.21 -18.70 8.98
CA ILE A 186 -7.04 -17.88 9.31
C ILE A 186 -5.97 -18.74 9.99
N THR A 187 -4.70 -18.41 9.78
CA THR A 187 -3.57 -18.95 10.54
C THR A 187 -3.04 -17.86 11.47
N ALA A 188 -2.83 -18.20 12.74
CA ALA A 188 -2.10 -17.36 13.70
C ALA A 188 -0.65 -17.86 13.82
N VAL A 189 0.30 -16.92 13.74
CA VAL A 189 1.74 -17.14 13.82
C VAL A 189 2.29 -16.37 15.00
N ASP A 190 3.08 -17.05 15.83
CA ASP A 190 3.85 -16.41 16.90
C ASP A 190 5.11 -15.76 16.31
N MET A 191 5.29 -14.46 16.57
CA MET A 191 6.34 -13.64 15.94
C MET A 191 7.68 -13.66 16.67
N ASP A 192 7.80 -14.37 17.80
CA ASP A 192 9.07 -14.62 18.48
C ASP A 192 9.72 -15.90 17.97
N SER A 193 8.91 -16.95 17.80
CA SER A 193 9.34 -18.27 17.36
C SER A 193 9.17 -18.52 15.85
N PHE A 194 8.41 -17.66 15.16
CA PHE A 194 8.00 -17.81 13.77
C PHE A 194 7.22 -19.10 13.48
N LYS A 195 6.47 -19.60 14.46
CA LYS A 195 5.71 -20.84 14.35
C LYS A 195 4.21 -20.58 14.26
N ASN A 196 3.54 -21.43 13.48
CA ASN A 196 2.08 -21.50 13.49
C ASN A 196 1.61 -22.03 14.83
N ILE A 197 0.73 -21.28 15.49
CA ILE A 197 0.16 -21.67 16.78
C ILE A 197 -1.31 -22.08 16.67
N LYS A 198 -2.03 -21.60 15.65
CA LYS A 198 -3.45 -21.93 15.48
C LYS A 198 -3.89 -21.78 14.04
N LYS A 199 -4.87 -22.60 13.64
CA LYS A 199 -5.67 -22.45 12.43
C LYS A 199 -7.15 -22.42 12.83
N ILE A 200 -7.90 -21.42 12.36
CA ILE A 200 -9.27 -21.14 12.79
C ILE A 200 -10.15 -21.05 11.54
N ARG A 201 -11.25 -21.80 11.48
CA ARG A 201 -12.22 -21.69 10.38
C ARG A 201 -13.10 -20.47 10.61
N VAL A 202 -13.16 -19.55 9.65
CA VAL A 202 -13.83 -18.24 9.83
C VAL A 202 -15.02 -18.01 8.91
N GLY A 203 -15.08 -18.73 7.79
CA GLY A 203 -16.10 -18.58 6.75
C GLY A 203 -15.51 -18.64 5.36
N ARG A 204 -16.37 -18.62 4.33
CA ARG A 204 -15.98 -18.92 2.95
C ARG A 204 -15.16 -17.79 2.33
N TYR A 205 -14.01 -18.19 1.78
CA TYR A 205 -13.11 -17.33 1.01
C TYR A 205 -12.67 -16.07 1.77
N PRO A 206 -11.96 -16.22 2.91
CA PRO A 206 -11.44 -15.11 3.70
C PRO A 206 -10.32 -14.41 2.92
N THR A 207 -10.47 -13.13 2.60
CA THR A 207 -9.60 -12.42 1.65
C THR A 207 -8.68 -11.39 2.28
N ASP A 208 -9.25 -10.33 2.86
CA ASP A 208 -8.55 -9.26 3.55
C ASP A 208 -8.75 -9.39 5.06
N ILE A 209 -7.79 -8.90 5.83
CA ILE A 209 -7.77 -9.08 7.29
C ILE A 209 -7.16 -7.84 7.95
N SER A 210 -7.76 -7.40 9.05
CA SER A 210 -7.29 -6.27 9.85
C SER A 210 -7.49 -6.55 11.35
N ILE A 211 -6.85 -5.74 12.18
CA ILE A 211 -7.03 -5.75 13.64
C ILE A 211 -7.71 -4.45 14.05
N ASN A 212 -8.76 -4.57 14.86
CA ASN A 212 -9.33 -3.43 15.57
C ASN A 212 -8.33 -2.94 16.62
N LYS A 213 -7.93 -1.67 16.54
CA LYS A 213 -6.89 -1.09 17.41
C LYS A 213 -7.32 -0.96 18.87
N ASP A 214 -8.62 -0.88 19.13
CA ASP A 214 -9.16 -0.71 20.49
C ASP A 214 -9.42 -2.06 21.14
N SER A 215 -10.17 -2.94 20.47
CA SER A 215 -10.57 -4.22 21.06
C SER A 215 -9.54 -5.34 20.85
N GLY A 216 -8.64 -5.20 19.88
CA GLY A 216 -7.75 -6.29 19.46
C GLY A 216 -8.44 -7.39 18.65
N ASN A 217 -9.74 -7.26 18.35
CA ASN A 217 -10.47 -8.22 17.54
C ASN A 217 -9.92 -8.28 16.10
N ILE A 218 -9.90 -9.49 15.55
CA ILE A 218 -9.54 -9.75 14.17
C ILE A 218 -10.78 -9.56 13.30
N MET A 219 -10.66 -8.82 12.22
CA MET A 219 -11.73 -8.60 11.26
C MET A 219 -11.32 -9.17 9.91
N VAL A 220 -12.15 -10.06 9.35
CA VAL A 220 -11.84 -10.81 8.12
C VAL A 220 -12.97 -10.66 7.12
N THR A 221 -12.68 -10.24 5.89
CA THR A 221 -13.68 -10.19 4.82
C THR A 221 -13.94 -11.58 4.25
N LEU A 222 -15.20 -12.00 4.19
CA LEU A 222 -15.63 -13.29 3.65
C LEU A 222 -16.27 -13.08 2.28
N SER A 223 -15.45 -13.00 1.23
CA SER A 223 -15.94 -12.54 -0.08
C SER A 223 -16.96 -13.49 -0.73
N LYS A 224 -17.01 -14.78 -0.36
CA LYS A 224 -18.05 -15.71 -0.84
C LYS A 224 -19.27 -15.83 0.07
N GLU A 225 -19.26 -15.15 1.22
CA GLU A 225 -20.42 -15.02 2.11
C GLU A 225 -21.01 -13.62 2.13
N LYS A 226 -20.38 -12.64 1.46
CA LYS A 226 -20.78 -11.23 1.50
C LYS A 226 -20.87 -10.69 2.94
N ALA A 227 -19.96 -11.13 3.78
CA ALA A 227 -19.95 -10.82 5.21
C ALA A 227 -18.55 -10.42 5.69
N VAL A 228 -18.47 -9.84 6.88
CA VAL A 228 -17.24 -9.75 7.67
C VAL A 228 -17.36 -10.63 8.91
N ALA A 229 -16.31 -11.39 9.21
CA ALA A 229 -16.17 -12.09 10.48
C ALA A 229 -15.37 -11.24 11.48
N LEU A 230 -15.90 -11.07 12.68
CA LEU A 230 -15.25 -10.46 13.83
C LEU A 230 -14.86 -11.58 14.79
N ILE A 231 -13.57 -11.76 15.03
CA ILE A 231 -13.04 -12.86 15.84
C ILE A 231 -12.33 -12.29 17.07
N ASN A 232 -12.73 -12.75 18.26
CA ASN A 232 -11.98 -12.51 19.47
C ASN A 232 -10.75 -13.44 19.49
N PRO A 233 -9.50 -12.94 19.52
CA PRO A 233 -8.30 -13.79 19.42
C PRO A 233 -8.06 -14.67 20.66
N HIS A 234 -8.72 -14.37 21.78
CA HIS A 234 -8.57 -15.12 23.04
C HIS A 234 -9.63 -16.21 23.19
N SER A 235 -10.92 -15.85 23.05
CA SER A 235 -12.01 -16.83 23.17
C SER A 235 -12.26 -17.62 21.89
N LEU A 236 -11.83 -17.09 20.74
CA LEU A 236 -12.11 -17.60 19.39
C LEU A 236 -13.59 -17.52 18.99
N ASP A 237 -14.39 -16.74 19.72
CA ASP A 237 -15.77 -16.45 19.32
C ASP A 237 -15.77 -15.69 18.00
N ILE A 238 -16.71 -16.06 17.13
CA ILE A 238 -16.85 -15.50 15.79
C ILE A 238 -18.26 -14.93 15.65
N GLU A 239 -18.34 -13.61 15.47
CA GLU A 239 -19.54 -12.91 15.04
C GLU A 239 -19.44 -12.62 13.53
N LYS A 240 -20.56 -12.66 12.82
CA LYS A 240 -20.62 -12.29 11.40
C LYS A 240 -21.59 -11.16 11.18
N VAL A 241 -21.14 -10.17 10.41
CA VAL A 241 -21.97 -9.06 9.95
C VAL A 241 -22.18 -9.20 8.46
N ASP A 242 -23.44 -9.29 8.04
CA ASP A 242 -23.83 -9.32 6.62
C ASP A 242 -23.61 -7.94 5.99
N LEU A 243 -23.01 -7.93 4.80
CA LEU A 243 -22.69 -6.72 4.04
C LEU A 243 -23.53 -6.59 2.77
N MET A 244 -24.33 -7.61 2.42
CA MET A 244 -25.14 -7.70 1.20
C MET A 244 -24.36 -7.76 -0.12
N ASP A 245 -23.15 -7.19 -0.16
CA ASP A 245 -22.24 -7.14 -1.29
C ASP A 245 -20.90 -7.81 -0.98
N THR A 246 -20.18 -8.21 -2.02
CA THR A 246 -18.89 -8.89 -1.89
C THR A 246 -17.83 -7.92 -1.33
N PRO A 247 -17.32 -8.13 -0.10
CA PRO A 247 -16.26 -7.28 0.42
C PRO A 247 -14.94 -7.53 -0.32
N LYS A 248 -14.20 -6.44 -0.55
CA LYS A 248 -12.87 -6.46 -1.19
C LYS A 248 -11.74 -6.18 -0.21
N SER A 249 -11.91 -5.19 0.65
CA SER A 249 -10.92 -4.74 1.62
C SER A 249 -11.59 -4.30 2.91
N ILE A 250 -10.83 -4.30 4.00
CA ILE A 250 -11.30 -3.81 5.30
C ILE A 250 -10.31 -2.82 5.90
N TYR A 251 -10.83 -1.69 6.38
CA TYR A 251 -10.07 -0.66 7.08
C TYR A 251 -10.82 -0.31 8.36
N SER A 252 -10.07 -0.05 9.42
CA SER A 252 -10.61 0.42 10.69
C SER A 252 -9.98 1.76 11.04
N SER A 253 -10.80 2.68 11.52
CA SER A 253 -10.40 3.99 12.02
C SER A 253 -11.01 4.18 13.40
N ASN A 254 -10.28 4.88 14.26
CA ASN A 254 -10.83 5.41 15.50
C ASN A 254 -11.22 6.86 15.20
N VAL A 255 -12.48 7.21 15.41
CA VAL A 255 -12.93 8.60 15.34
C VAL A 255 -13.11 9.05 16.79
N HIS A 256 -12.24 9.96 17.24
CA HIS A 256 -12.37 10.64 18.52
C HIS A 256 -13.30 11.84 18.38
#